data_AF-A0A538QC18-F1
#
_entry.id   AF-A0A538QC18-F1
#
_cell.length_a   1.000
_cell.length_b   1.000
_cell.length_c   1.000
_cell.angle_alpha   90.00
_cell.angle_beta   90.00
_cell.angle_gamma   90.00
#
_symmetry.space_group_name_H-M   'P 1'
#
loop_
_entity.id
_entity.type
_entity.pdbx_description
1 polymer ?
#
loop_
_entity_poly.entity_id
_entity_poly.type
_entity_poly.pdbx_seq_one_letter_code
_entity_poly.pdbx_strand_id
1 'polypeptide(L)'
;MIVEDTSYTPQGWIRWRTFPHWSTETGSSLPGVTIAYDARGLPTSMTSGGIVTTIAMNPDGKSFARTEASGTPSARRTSYAFDSRLKVVSKTDAQNQVTRFEYDPISRPTKVTDPGGVVHTTTYTSLGLKKELSDPDTGTTRFGYSSGLVSSETDAAGNTIRYTYDETSRIRQKTVTWSKAGAQQSTVVDYQYDTANGTAAYTNLAGNVHRVTTTTQGVVQSEYRFGYDAYGHENLMEVRLDGQPTAFVFRYGYDPLGRKVEQVFPDNARARTSYQPSGNMTAVALEDAIGGTRQPSKSYLTYQGYTARSEPTGIAYGNGVQAALTFDPVLGVLTKNLMTVGAPASASSPVLVNDQYQWNPLGDVTEIKDLRTGSAGAPYDPYPFHNTTRTFTYSAAGRLATANAPGTYGSLTYGYNAAGDILTKDGVGYTIGSGHRVTAGQKAGATVFTAGYDARGNRVTSTGENATQWDYAYDGANRLLEVKKNSAVVGTFEYDFLVRGTGLRGDRRCIGRSDAAHQVRHRNDRAGRADHPSGVGGLAGRRLGCQHDPARERRREPPGRGHVLSPQGSRRQHPGRHRCNGQDRLADDLQAIR
;
A
#
# COMPACT_ATOMS: atom_id res chain seq x y z
N MET A 1 -17.64 11.60 -28.26
CA MET A 1 -16.76 10.42 -28.06
C MET A 1 -15.48 10.89 -27.38
N ILE A 2 -14.74 10.01 -26.72
CA ILE A 2 -13.37 10.33 -26.28
C ILE A 2 -12.44 10.02 -27.45
N VAL A 3 -11.58 10.95 -27.81
CA VAL A 3 -10.64 10.83 -28.93
C VAL A 3 -9.25 11.31 -28.52
N GLU A 4 -8.26 10.92 -29.32
CA GLU A 4 -6.90 11.45 -29.27
C GLU A 4 -6.48 11.81 -30.68
N ASP A 5 -6.00 13.03 -30.88
CA ASP A 5 -5.47 13.49 -32.14
C ASP A 5 -3.96 13.27 -32.18
N THR A 6 -3.45 12.76 -33.30
CA THR A 6 -2.01 12.59 -33.52
C THR A 6 -1.61 13.22 -34.85
N SER A 7 -0.54 14.02 -34.81
CA SER A 7 0.11 14.56 -36.00
C SER A 7 1.50 13.97 -36.16
N TYR A 8 1.94 13.85 -37.40
CA TYR A 8 3.20 13.21 -37.76
C TYR A 8 4.15 14.21 -38.44
N THR A 9 5.45 13.96 -38.33
CA THR A 9 6.47 14.59 -39.17
C THR A 9 6.37 14.05 -40.61
N PRO A 10 6.98 14.71 -41.61
CA PRO A 10 7.06 14.15 -42.97
C PRO A 10 7.71 12.75 -43.03
N GLN A 11 8.55 12.41 -42.06
CA GLN A 11 9.20 11.11 -41.91
C GLN A 11 8.31 10.04 -41.22
N GLY A 12 7.09 10.41 -40.80
CA GLY A 12 6.15 9.50 -40.14
C GLY A 12 6.34 9.35 -38.63
N TRP A 13 7.17 10.18 -37.99
CA TRP A 13 7.33 10.17 -36.53
C TRP A 13 6.24 11.01 -35.85
N ILE A 14 5.84 10.65 -34.63
CA ILE A 14 4.81 11.38 -33.89
C ILE A 14 5.33 12.77 -33.54
N ARG A 15 4.81 13.82 -34.17
CA ARG A 15 5.20 15.21 -33.89
C ARG A 15 4.47 15.75 -32.67
N TRP A 16 3.18 15.47 -32.58
CA TRP A 16 2.33 15.92 -31.49
C TRP A 16 1.17 14.96 -31.31
N ARG A 17 0.81 14.70 -30.05
CA ARG A 17 -0.36 13.90 -29.67
C ARG A 17 -1.11 14.60 -28.55
N THR A 18 -2.42 14.76 -28.68
CA THR A 18 -3.25 15.24 -27.57
C THR A 18 -3.34 14.20 -26.46
N PHE A 19 -3.61 14.65 -25.25
CA PHE A 19 -4.20 13.76 -24.27
C PHE A 19 -5.65 13.42 -24.66
N PRO A 20 -6.25 12.36 -24.07
CA PRO A 20 -7.66 12.07 -24.27
C PRO A 20 -8.53 13.30 -23.99
N HIS A 21 -9.39 13.64 -24.94
CA HIS A 21 -10.29 14.79 -24.88
C HIS A 21 -11.66 14.43 -25.48
N TRP A 22 -12.66 15.27 -25.25
CA TRP A 22 -13.97 15.07 -25.86
C TRP A 22 -13.92 15.50 -27.33
N SER A 23 -14.52 14.73 -28.23
CA SER A 23 -14.54 15.03 -29.67
C SER A 23 -15.23 16.35 -30.04
N THR A 24 -15.95 16.96 -29.09
CA THR A 24 -16.56 18.30 -29.22
C THR A 24 -15.58 19.42 -28.88
N GLU A 25 -14.47 19.11 -28.20
CA GLU A 25 -13.39 20.04 -27.93
C GLU A 25 -12.48 20.08 -29.17
N THR A 26 -12.41 21.23 -29.82
CA THR A 26 -11.64 21.42 -31.06
C THR A 26 -10.69 22.60 -30.91
N GLY A 27 -9.49 22.50 -31.48
CA GLY A 27 -8.55 23.62 -31.57
C GLY A 27 -7.12 23.23 -31.24
N SER A 28 -6.16 24.09 -31.61
CA SER A 28 -4.73 23.89 -31.39
C SER A 28 -4.28 24.07 -29.92
N SER A 29 -5.20 24.38 -29.01
CA SER A 29 -4.95 24.57 -27.58
C SER A 29 -5.21 23.33 -26.72
N LEU A 30 -5.57 22.19 -27.34
CA LEU A 30 -5.76 20.95 -26.60
C LEU A 30 -4.46 20.51 -25.94
N PRO A 31 -4.48 20.15 -24.65
CA PRO A 31 -3.28 19.73 -23.94
C PRO A 31 -2.77 18.43 -24.56
N GLY A 32 -1.46 18.33 -24.74
CA GLY A 32 -0.83 17.19 -25.38
C GLY A 32 0.68 17.25 -25.25
N VAL A 33 1.34 16.31 -25.91
CA VAL A 33 2.79 16.16 -25.92
C VAL A 33 3.31 16.45 -27.33
N THR A 34 4.17 17.45 -27.45
CA THR A 34 4.96 17.70 -28.67
C THR A 34 6.31 17.00 -28.54
N ILE A 35 6.77 16.32 -29.59
CA ILE A 35 8.05 15.62 -29.61
C ILE A 35 8.92 16.20 -30.74
N ALA A 36 10.15 16.57 -30.39
CA ALA A 36 11.20 16.93 -31.35
C ALA A 36 12.19 15.78 -31.50
N TYR A 37 12.78 15.65 -32.70
CA TYR A 37 13.69 14.57 -33.06
C TYR A 37 14.99 15.12 -33.64
N ASP A 38 16.06 14.32 -33.55
CA ASP A 38 17.26 14.52 -34.37
C ASP A 38 17.07 13.96 -35.79
N ALA A 39 18.07 14.11 -36.66
CA ALA A 39 18.03 13.61 -38.04
C ALA A 39 17.91 12.08 -38.16
N ARG A 40 18.14 11.33 -37.09
CA ARG A 40 18.04 9.86 -37.03
C ARG A 40 16.71 9.39 -36.44
N GLY A 41 15.82 10.30 -36.04
CA GLY A 41 14.54 9.95 -35.43
C GLY A 41 14.61 9.64 -33.95
N LEU A 42 15.69 10.04 -33.27
CA LEU A 42 15.78 9.94 -31.81
C LEU A 42 15.14 11.17 -31.17
N PRO A 43 14.24 11.00 -30.17
CA PRO A 43 13.65 12.13 -29.46
C PRO A 43 14.71 12.99 -28.78
N THR A 44 14.67 14.31 -29.00
CA THR A 44 15.56 15.30 -28.38
C THR A 44 14.85 16.17 -27.36
N SER A 45 13.54 16.40 -27.53
CA SER A 45 12.70 17.02 -26.52
C SER A 45 11.27 16.51 -26.57
N MET A 46 10.62 16.54 -25.43
CA MET A 46 9.18 16.31 -25.26
C MET A 46 8.61 17.46 -24.45
N THR A 47 7.53 18.09 -24.91
CA THR A 47 6.91 19.23 -24.23
C THR A 47 5.45 18.93 -23.95
N SER A 48 5.06 18.98 -22.69
CA SER A 48 3.68 18.80 -22.22
C SER A 48 3.24 20.03 -21.44
N GLY A 49 2.30 20.81 -21.97
CA GLY A 49 1.80 22.03 -21.31
C GLY A 49 2.89 23.00 -20.84
N GLY A 50 3.93 23.19 -21.64
CA GLY A 50 5.10 24.03 -21.31
C GLY A 50 6.18 23.34 -20.47
N ILE A 51 5.93 22.15 -19.95
CA ILE A 51 6.90 21.34 -19.20
C ILE A 51 7.76 20.59 -20.21
N VAL A 52 9.05 20.92 -20.28
CA VAL A 52 9.99 20.36 -21.25
C VAL A 52 10.82 19.25 -20.61
N THR A 53 10.86 18.09 -21.24
CA THR A 53 11.87 17.06 -21.02
C THR A 53 12.85 17.07 -22.17
N THR A 54 14.14 17.24 -21.91
CA THR A 54 15.18 17.15 -22.95
C THR A 54 15.92 15.83 -22.85
N ILE A 55 16.36 15.31 -24.00
CA ILE A 55 17.20 14.12 -24.12
C ILE A 55 18.37 14.53 -25.03
N ALA A 56 19.59 14.48 -24.49
CA ALA A 56 20.79 14.92 -25.21
C ALA A 56 21.91 13.91 -25.05
N MET A 57 22.56 13.53 -26.15
CA MET A 57 23.85 12.83 -26.10
C MET A 57 24.90 13.78 -25.51
N ASN A 58 25.73 13.28 -24.61
CA ASN A 58 26.87 14.03 -24.12
C ASN A 58 28.00 14.01 -25.18
N PRO A 59 28.94 14.96 -25.14
CA PRO A 59 30.03 15.07 -26.13
C PRO A 59 30.94 13.83 -26.23
N ASP A 60 30.92 12.95 -25.23
CA ASP A 60 31.70 11.71 -25.22
C ASP A 60 31.20 10.65 -26.21
N GLY A 61 30.02 10.84 -26.80
CA GLY A 61 29.38 9.89 -27.72
C GLY A 61 28.98 8.55 -27.08
N LYS A 62 29.15 8.40 -25.77
CA LYS A 62 28.95 7.16 -25.01
C LYS A 62 28.01 7.33 -23.81
N SER A 63 27.52 8.54 -23.59
CA SER A 63 26.51 8.81 -22.58
C SER A 63 25.44 9.77 -23.09
N PHE A 64 24.27 9.75 -22.45
CA PHE A 64 23.21 10.72 -22.68
C PHE A 64 22.65 11.22 -21.36
N ALA A 65 22.04 12.40 -21.38
CA ALA A 65 21.33 12.96 -20.26
C ALA A 65 19.87 13.20 -20.61
N ARG A 66 18.99 12.88 -19.65
CA ARG A 66 17.59 13.25 -19.66
C ARG A 66 17.37 14.33 -18.60
N THR A 67 16.84 15.48 -18.99
CA THR A 67 16.48 16.56 -18.05
C THR A 67 14.99 16.77 -18.06
N GLU A 68 14.31 16.40 -16.98
CA GLU A 68 12.88 16.63 -16.77
C GLU A 68 12.65 18.05 -16.28
N ALA A 69 11.49 18.63 -16.63
CA ALA A 69 11.12 20.01 -16.29
C ALA A 69 12.26 21.01 -16.58
N SER A 70 12.95 20.82 -17.71
CA SER A 70 14.09 21.62 -18.15
C SER A 70 13.74 23.11 -18.20
N GLY A 71 14.64 23.94 -17.67
CA GLY A 71 14.44 25.39 -17.57
C GLY A 71 13.61 25.84 -16.37
N THR A 72 13.11 24.92 -15.53
CA THR A 72 12.40 25.26 -14.29
C THR A 72 13.28 25.05 -13.05
N PRO A 73 12.96 25.67 -11.89
CA PRO A 73 13.64 25.40 -10.63
C PRO A 73 13.54 23.95 -10.15
N SER A 74 12.56 23.18 -10.67
CA SER A 74 12.37 21.77 -10.35
C SER A 74 13.13 20.83 -11.29
N ALA A 75 13.92 21.35 -12.23
CA ALA A 75 14.58 20.52 -13.24
C ALA A 75 15.42 19.39 -12.62
N ARG A 76 15.24 18.16 -13.12
CA ARG A 76 15.99 16.97 -12.69
C ARG A 76 16.75 16.37 -13.85
N ARG A 77 18.08 16.38 -13.77
CA ARG A 77 18.96 15.80 -14.78
C ARG A 77 19.45 14.43 -14.35
N THR A 78 19.19 13.41 -15.15
CA THR A 78 19.76 12.07 -14.98
C THR A 78 20.63 11.73 -16.18
N SER A 79 21.84 11.24 -15.96
CA SER A 79 22.77 10.84 -17.03
C SER A 79 23.01 9.34 -17.03
N TYR A 80 23.20 8.75 -18.21
CA TYR A 80 23.44 7.33 -18.40
C TYR A 80 24.67 7.14 -19.28
N ALA A 81 25.61 6.28 -18.86
CA ALA A 81 26.76 5.90 -19.68
C ALA A 81 26.63 4.44 -20.14
N PHE A 82 27.10 4.16 -21.35
CA PHE A 82 27.04 2.84 -21.96
C PHE A 82 28.42 2.21 -22.17
N ASP A 83 28.48 0.89 -22.15
CA ASP A 83 29.61 0.13 -22.70
C ASP A 83 29.56 0.04 -24.24
N SER A 84 30.55 -0.63 -24.84
CA SER A 84 30.61 -0.85 -26.29
C SER A 84 29.49 -1.75 -26.83
N ARG A 85 28.72 -2.42 -25.97
CA ARG A 85 27.57 -3.27 -26.30
C ARG A 85 26.24 -2.54 -26.07
N LEU A 86 26.28 -1.22 -25.87
CA LEU A 86 25.13 -0.35 -25.60
C LEU A 86 24.37 -0.73 -24.30
N LYS A 87 25.08 -1.30 -23.32
CA LYS A 87 24.52 -1.59 -21.98
C LYS A 87 24.81 -0.45 -21.04
N VAL A 88 23.81 -0.01 -20.28
CA VAL A 88 23.97 1.05 -19.27
C VAL A 88 24.88 0.54 -18.17
N VAL A 89 26.06 1.13 -18.01
CA VAL A 89 27.04 0.78 -16.96
C VAL A 89 27.05 1.77 -15.80
N SER A 90 26.46 2.95 -16.00
CA SER A 90 26.35 3.98 -14.98
C SER A 90 25.07 4.76 -15.15
N LYS A 91 24.39 5.06 -14.05
CA LYS A 91 23.30 6.03 -13.94
C LYS A 91 23.68 7.05 -12.89
N THR A 92 23.69 8.32 -13.26
CA THR A 92 23.96 9.45 -12.37
C THR A 92 22.68 10.25 -12.20
N ASP A 93 22.17 10.37 -10.97
CA ASP A 93 20.95 11.13 -10.70
C ASP A 93 21.18 12.66 -10.60
N ALA A 94 20.14 13.41 -10.26
CA ALA A 94 20.17 14.87 -10.20
C ALA A 94 20.98 15.43 -9.01
N GLN A 95 21.41 14.59 -8.06
CA GLN A 95 22.35 14.93 -6.99
C GLN A 95 23.75 14.41 -7.28
N ASN A 96 24.02 13.97 -8.51
CA ASN A 96 25.26 13.36 -8.92
C ASN A 96 25.59 12.05 -8.19
N GLN A 97 24.57 11.37 -7.66
CA GLN A 97 24.72 10.05 -7.06
C GLN A 97 24.77 8.99 -8.15
N VAL A 98 25.73 8.07 -8.05
CA VAL A 98 26.06 7.15 -9.14
C VAL A 98 25.69 5.72 -8.78
N THR A 99 24.78 5.12 -9.53
CA THR A 99 24.54 3.67 -9.56
C THR A 99 25.34 3.05 -10.70
N ARG A 100 26.09 1.99 -10.41
CA ARG A 100 26.91 1.26 -11.40
C ARG A 100 26.33 -0.11 -11.69
N PHE A 101 26.45 -0.54 -12.93
CA PHE A 101 25.96 -1.83 -13.41
C PHE A 101 27.10 -2.58 -14.10
N GLU A 102 27.25 -3.85 -13.77
CA GLU A 102 28.17 -4.76 -14.44
C GLU A 102 27.39 -5.92 -15.06
N TYR A 103 27.90 -6.41 -16.18
CA TYR A 103 27.28 -7.47 -16.96
C TYR A 103 28.32 -8.53 -17.31
N ASP A 104 27.86 -9.77 -17.45
CA ASP A 104 28.68 -10.84 -17.99
C ASP A 104 28.92 -10.68 -19.51
N PRO A 105 29.75 -11.54 -20.15
CA PRO A 105 30.03 -11.46 -21.59
C PRO A 105 28.79 -11.55 -22.49
N ILE A 106 27.72 -12.22 -22.05
CA ILE A 106 26.47 -12.35 -22.80
C ILE A 106 25.40 -11.31 -22.37
N SER A 107 25.83 -10.24 -21.71
CA SER A 107 25.02 -9.07 -21.34
C SER A 107 23.91 -9.32 -20.31
N ARG A 108 24.09 -10.31 -19.42
CA ARG A 108 23.23 -10.47 -18.23
C ARG A 108 23.78 -9.66 -17.07
N PRO A 109 22.94 -8.97 -16.28
CA PRO A 109 23.40 -8.17 -15.14
C PRO A 109 23.96 -9.07 -14.05
N THR A 110 25.19 -8.82 -13.60
CA THR A 110 25.87 -9.61 -12.58
C THR A 110 26.09 -8.84 -11.29
N LYS A 111 26.16 -7.51 -11.35
CA LYS A 111 26.39 -6.67 -10.18
C LYS A 111 25.75 -5.31 -10.36
N VAL A 112 25.14 -4.83 -9.28
CA VAL A 112 24.65 -3.45 -9.15
C VAL A 112 25.29 -2.87 -7.90
N THR A 113 25.92 -1.71 -8.03
CA THR A 113 26.43 -0.95 -6.89
C THR A 113 25.64 0.34 -6.80
N ASP A 114 24.98 0.53 -5.67
CA ASP A 114 24.22 1.75 -5.40
C ASP A 114 25.16 2.93 -5.07
N PRO A 115 24.64 4.17 -4.93
CA PRO A 115 25.47 5.30 -4.56
C PRO A 115 26.08 5.25 -3.15
N GLY A 116 25.49 4.46 -2.23
CA GLY A 116 26.05 4.20 -0.91
C GLY A 116 27.20 3.20 -0.90
N GLY A 117 27.47 2.52 -2.02
CA GLY A 117 28.48 1.47 -2.14
C GLY A 117 27.96 0.07 -1.78
N VAL A 118 26.67 -0.08 -1.49
CA VAL A 118 25.98 -1.36 -1.30
C VAL A 118 25.95 -2.11 -2.63
N VAL A 119 26.30 -3.40 -2.57
CA VAL A 119 26.50 -4.24 -3.76
C VAL A 119 25.51 -5.39 -3.77
N HIS A 120 24.69 -5.45 -4.81
CA HIS A 120 23.84 -6.60 -5.13
C HIS A 120 24.50 -7.40 -6.24
N THR A 121 24.56 -8.73 -6.12
CA THR A 121 25.12 -9.60 -7.17
C THR A 121 24.13 -10.66 -7.60
N THR A 122 24.18 -11.02 -8.88
CA THR A 122 23.43 -12.15 -9.44
C THR A 122 24.38 -13.06 -10.19
N THR A 123 24.38 -14.34 -9.86
CA THR A 123 25.08 -15.37 -10.64
C THR A 123 24.09 -16.22 -11.40
N TYR A 124 24.57 -16.87 -12.46
CA TYR A 124 23.73 -17.67 -13.34
C TYR A 124 24.30 -19.07 -13.54
N THR A 125 23.44 -20.01 -13.87
CA THR A 125 23.80 -21.34 -14.35
C THR A 125 24.33 -21.25 -15.79
N SER A 126 24.92 -22.36 -16.26
CA SER A 126 25.35 -22.49 -17.66
C SER A 126 24.19 -22.36 -18.67
N LEU A 127 22.94 -22.62 -18.23
CA LEU A 127 21.74 -22.54 -19.05
C LEU A 127 21.08 -21.16 -19.09
N GLY A 128 21.67 -20.13 -18.48
CA GLY A 128 21.03 -18.81 -18.47
C GLY A 128 20.29 -18.46 -17.18
N LEU A 129 19.93 -19.47 -16.37
CA LEU A 129 18.99 -19.32 -15.25
C LEU A 129 19.68 -18.74 -14.01
N LYS A 130 19.00 -17.89 -13.23
CA LYS A 130 19.56 -17.30 -11.99
C LYS A 130 19.95 -18.39 -11.01
N LYS A 131 21.19 -18.44 -10.54
CA LYS A 131 21.68 -19.42 -9.57
C LYS A 131 21.68 -18.87 -8.15
N GLU A 132 22.07 -17.61 -8.00
CA GLU A 132 22.23 -16.97 -6.71
C GLU A 132 21.96 -15.47 -6.85
N LEU A 133 21.25 -14.92 -5.88
CA LEU A 133 21.08 -13.49 -5.67
C LEU A 133 21.69 -13.17 -4.29
N SER A 134 22.71 -12.32 -4.25
CA SER A 134 23.25 -11.82 -3.00
C SER A 134 22.88 -10.36 -2.84
N ASP A 135 22.27 -10.06 -1.70
CA ASP A 135 21.74 -8.75 -1.37
C ASP A 135 22.10 -8.45 0.09
N PRO A 136 22.79 -7.34 0.41
CA PRO A 136 23.17 -7.05 1.80
C PRO A 136 21.97 -6.85 2.75
N ASP A 137 20.81 -6.48 2.23
CA ASP A 137 19.58 -6.30 3.01
C ASP A 137 18.86 -7.60 3.27
N THR A 138 18.85 -8.53 2.32
CA THR A 138 18.09 -9.79 2.45
C THR A 138 18.96 -11.05 2.54
N GLY A 139 20.28 -10.86 2.50
CA GLY A 139 21.28 -11.92 2.43
C GLY A 139 21.31 -12.63 1.07
N THR A 140 21.77 -13.88 1.07
CA THR A 140 21.92 -14.67 -0.17
C THR A 140 20.74 -15.62 -0.36
N THR A 141 20.07 -15.53 -1.51
CA THR A 141 19.07 -16.50 -1.97
C THR A 141 19.63 -17.36 -3.09
N ARG A 142 19.49 -18.68 -2.99
CA ARG A 142 19.97 -19.66 -3.99
C ARG A 142 18.80 -20.36 -4.66
N PHE A 143 18.91 -20.59 -5.96
CA PHE A 143 17.87 -21.19 -6.79
C PHE A 143 18.34 -22.53 -7.36
N GLY A 144 17.50 -23.55 -7.23
CA GLY A 144 17.64 -24.85 -7.88
C GLY A 144 16.61 -25.03 -8.99
N TYR A 145 16.96 -25.80 -10.02
CA TYR A 145 16.09 -26.04 -11.17
C TYR A 145 16.00 -27.52 -11.50
N SER A 146 14.82 -27.91 -12.00
CA SER A 146 14.57 -29.20 -12.62
C SER A 146 13.78 -28.98 -13.90
N SER A 147 14.23 -29.55 -15.01
CA SER A 147 13.62 -29.37 -16.34
C SER A 147 13.40 -27.89 -16.75
N GLY A 148 14.29 -26.99 -16.32
CA GLY A 148 14.19 -25.55 -16.61
C GLY A 148 13.23 -24.76 -15.71
N LEU A 149 12.50 -25.44 -14.82
CA LEU A 149 11.59 -24.83 -13.83
C LEU A 149 12.27 -24.71 -12.47
N VAL A 150 11.95 -23.68 -11.69
CA VAL A 150 12.50 -23.49 -10.33
C VAL A 150 12.00 -24.64 -9.45
N SER A 151 12.90 -25.49 -8.98
CA SER A 151 12.57 -26.62 -8.10
C SER A 151 12.76 -26.27 -6.62
N SER A 152 13.65 -25.33 -6.31
CA SER A 152 13.88 -24.88 -4.95
C SER A 152 14.42 -23.46 -4.85
N GLU A 153 14.10 -22.79 -3.75
CA GLU A 153 14.70 -21.54 -3.29
C GLU A 153 15.21 -21.75 -1.87
N THR A 154 16.42 -21.29 -1.58
CA THR A 154 16.99 -21.31 -0.22
C THR A 154 17.40 -19.90 0.15
N ASP A 155 16.81 -19.36 1.22
CA ASP A 155 17.10 -18.00 1.70
C ASP A 155 18.37 -17.94 2.59
N ALA A 156 18.72 -16.73 3.02
CA ALA A 156 19.90 -16.47 3.83
C ALA A 156 19.86 -17.09 5.24
N ALA A 157 18.68 -17.41 5.74
CA ALA A 157 18.50 -18.12 7.01
C ALA A 157 18.49 -19.65 6.82
N GLY A 158 18.66 -20.14 5.59
CA GLY A 158 18.62 -21.56 5.25
C GLY A 158 17.20 -22.12 5.16
N ASN A 159 16.15 -21.30 5.22
CA ASN A 159 14.80 -21.77 4.96
C ASN A 159 14.69 -22.12 3.48
N THR A 160 13.90 -23.15 3.17
CA THR A 160 13.76 -23.66 1.81
C THR A 160 12.32 -23.62 1.35
N ILE A 161 12.11 -23.21 0.11
CA ILE A 161 10.86 -23.40 -0.61
C ILE A 161 11.15 -24.43 -1.71
N ARG A 162 10.32 -25.46 -1.82
CA ARG A 162 10.39 -26.44 -2.92
C ARG A 162 9.11 -26.41 -3.73
N TYR A 163 9.26 -26.56 -5.04
CA TYR A 163 8.14 -26.57 -5.97
C TYR A 163 8.06 -27.92 -6.69
N THR A 164 6.84 -28.40 -6.88
CA THR A 164 6.54 -29.46 -7.85
C THR A 164 5.55 -28.94 -8.87
N TYR A 165 5.61 -29.50 -10.07
CA TYR A 165 4.80 -29.09 -11.20
C TYR A 165 3.99 -30.26 -11.72
N ASP A 166 2.85 -29.95 -12.35
CA ASP A 166 2.13 -30.93 -13.15
C ASP A 166 2.74 -31.08 -14.56
N GLU A 167 2.16 -31.96 -15.38
CA GLU A 167 2.63 -32.27 -16.73
C GLU A 167 2.57 -31.07 -17.69
N THR A 168 1.78 -30.04 -17.35
CA THR A 168 1.66 -28.78 -18.10
C THR A 168 2.55 -27.67 -17.54
N SER A 169 3.51 -28.00 -16.67
CA SER A 169 4.43 -27.05 -16.03
C SER A 169 3.75 -26.01 -15.13
N ARG A 170 2.55 -26.30 -14.59
CA ARG A 170 1.90 -25.47 -13.57
C ARG A 170 2.26 -25.96 -12.17
N ILE A 171 2.37 -25.06 -11.20
CA ILE A 171 2.74 -25.42 -9.82
C ILE A 171 1.65 -26.31 -9.23
N ARG A 172 2.00 -27.53 -8.82
CA ARG A 172 1.14 -28.47 -8.11
C ARG A 172 1.29 -28.32 -6.59
N GLN A 173 2.51 -28.13 -6.11
CA GLN A 173 2.79 -28.00 -4.68
C GLN A 173 3.92 -27.03 -4.42
N LYS A 174 3.78 -26.24 -3.35
CA LYS A 174 4.83 -25.41 -2.75
C LYS A 174 5.05 -25.85 -1.30
N THR A 175 6.25 -26.29 -0.97
CA THR A 175 6.60 -26.72 0.39
C THR A 175 7.64 -25.79 0.98
N VAL A 176 7.26 -25.06 2.04
CA VAL A 176 8.11 -24.13 2.78
C VAL A 176 8.60 -24.83 4.05
N THR A 177 9.91 -24.98 4.21
CA THR A 177 10.56 -25.53 5.40
C THR A 177 11.41 -24.46 6.07
N TRP A 178 11.18 -24.21 7.36
CA TRP A 178 11.82 -23.12 8.10
C TRP A 178 12.02 -23.48 9.57
N SER A 179 12.63 -22.59 10.38
CA SER A 179 12.84 -22.83 11.80
C SER A 179 12.09 -21.83 12.68
N LYS A 180 11.28 -22.32 13.62
CA LYS A 180 10.62 -21.52 14.66
C LYS A 180 11.13 -21.95 16.03
N ALA A 181 11.77 -21.03 16.77
CA ALA A 181 12.34 -21.31 18.10
C ALA A 181 13.22 -22.58 18.14
N GLY A 182 14.02 -22.80 17.09
CA GLY A 182 14.90 -23.97 16.96
C GLY A 182 14.22 -25.26 16.46
N ALA A 183 12.89 -25.28 16.32
CA ALA A 183 12.16 -26.42 15.78
C ALA A 183 11.84 -26.24 14.29
N GLN A 184 12.09 -27.28 13.48
CA GLN A 184 11.78 -27.27 12.06
C GLN A 184 10.26 -27.23 11.82
N GLN A 185 9.85 -26.31 10.97
CA GLN A 185 8.51 -26.04 10.53
C GLN A 185 8.32 -26.44 9.07
N SER A 186 7.14 -26.95 8.72
CA SER A 186 6.77 -27.22 7.33
C SER A 186 5.36 -26.74 7.03
N THR A 187 5.24 -25.92 5.98
CA THR A 187 3.97 -25.47 5.40
C THR A 187 3.91 -25.90 3.95
N VAL A 188 2.86 -26.63 3.58
CA VAL A 188 2.60 -27.13 2.23
C VAL A 188 1.39 -26.40 1.67
N VAL A 189 1.52 -25.88 0.45
CA VAL A 189 0.42 -25.31 -0.33
C VAL A 189 0.21 -26.19 -1.56
N ASP A 190 -0.92 -26.88 -1.61
CA ASP A 190 -1.30 -27.77 -2.70
C ASP A 190 -2.30 -27.07 -3.62
N TYR A 191 -2.00 -27.08 -4.91
CA TYR A 191 -2.83 -26.51 -5.98
C TYR A 191 -3.44 -27.65 -6.79
N GLN A 192 -4.75 -27.60 -6.98
CA GLN A 192 -5.48 -28.52 -7.84
C GLN A 192 -6.15 -27.73 -8.96
N TYR A 193 -5.97 -28.23 -10.17
CA TYR A 193 -6.49 -27.61 -11.38
C TYR A 193 -7.58 -28.45 -12.02
N ASP A 194 -8.52 -27.78 -12.65
CA ASP A 194 -9.60 -28.41 -13.38
C ASP A 194 -9.08 -29.22 -14.56
N THR A 195 -9.67 -30.39 -14.73
CA THR A 195 -9.44 -31.27 -15.88
C THR A 195 -10.63 -31.19 -16.83
N ALA A 196 -10.41 -31.42 -18.13
CA ALA A 196 -11.42 -31.27 -19.18
C ALA A 196 -12.64 -32.21 -19.05
N ASN A 197 -12.73 -33.04 -18.00
CA ASN A 197 -13.82 -33.99 -17.75
C ASN A 197 -14.12 -34.14 -16.25
N GLY A 198 -13.90 -33.10 -15.44
CA GLY A 198 -14.17 -33.14 -14.01
C GLY A 198 -15.66 -33.31 -13.71
N THR A 199 -16.03 -34.29 -12.88
CA THR A 199 -17.40 -34.49 -12.36
C THR A 199 -17.77 -33.52 -11.22
N ALA A 200 -16.89 -32.57 -10.88
CA ALA A 200 -17.12 -31.58 -9.84
C ALA A 200 -17.93 -30.38 -10.38
N ALA A 201 -18.88 -29.90 -9.59
CA ALA A 201 -19.85 -28.85 -9.92
C ALA A 201 -19.25 -27.44 -10.16
N TYR A 202 -17.97 -27.33 -10.50
CA TYR A 202 -17.21 -26.09 -10.45
C TYR A 202 -16.55 -25.64 -11.76
N THR A 203 -16.55 -26.43 -12.85
CA THR A 203 -15.93 -25.98 -14.11
C THR A 203 -16.39 -26.72 -15.39
N ASN A 204 -16.51 -25.93 -16.46
CA ASN A 204 -16.61 -26.40 -17.85
C ASN A 204 -15.33 -26.08 -18.65
N LEU A 205 -14.32 -25.45 -18.01
CA LEU A 205 -13.09 -24.96 -18.64
C LEU A 205 -11.87 -25.57 -17.92
N ALA A 206 -11.16 -26.47 -18.61
CA ALA A 206 -9.93 -27.06 -18.11
C ALA A 206 -8.85 -25.98 -17.95
N GLY A 207 -8.00 -26.11 -16.94
CA GLY A 207 -6.84 -25.22 -16.80
C GLY A 207 -6.84 -24.37 -15.52
N ASN A 208 -8.01 -24.07 -14.97
CA ASN A 208 -8.17 -23.16 -13.85
C ASN A 208 -7.83 -23.83 -12.51
N VAL A 209 -7.46 -23.04 -11.50
CA VAL A 209 -7.25 -23.54 -10.13
C VAL A 209 -8.61 -23.66 -9.46
N HIS A 210 -9.05 -24.87 -9.10
CA HIS A 210 -10.35 -25.04 -8.42
C HIS A 210 -10.22 -25.29 -6.93
N ARG A 211 -9.03 -25.67 -6.45
CA ARG A 211 -8.78 -25.88 -5.02
C ARG A 211 -7.35 -25.55 -4.64
N VAL A 212 -7.20 -24.82 -3.55
CA VAL A 212 -5.89 -24.60 -2.90
C VAL A 212 -5.99 -24.97 -1.43
N THR A 213 -5.12 -25.85 -0.95
CA THR A 213 -5.08 -26.25 0.46
C THR A 213 -3.75 -25.86 1.08
N THR A 214 -3.78 -25.16 2.20
CA THR A 214 -2.58 -24.84 2.99
C THR A 214 -2.56 -25.70 4.24
N THR A 215 -1.51 -26.48 4.40
CA THR A 215 -1.30 -27.38 5.55
C THR A 215 -0.01 -26.99 6.26
N THR A 216 -0.07 -26.69 7.55
CA THR A 216 1.11 -26.44 8.38
C THR A 216 1.22 -27.55 9.40
N GLN A 217 2.37 -28.22 9.46
CA GLN A 217 2.62 -29.34 10.39
C GLN A 217 1.53 -30.44 10.35
N GLY A 218 1.08 -30.77 9.14
CA GLY A 218 0.03 -31.78 8.93
C GLY A 218 -1.40 -31.31 9.26
N VAL A 219 -1.59 -30.07 9.74
CA VAL A 219 -2.90 -29.48 10.03
C VAL A 219 -3.31 -28.54 8.91
N VAL A 220 -4.47 -28.79 8.30
CA VAL A 220 -5.06 -27.91 7.27
C VAL A 220 -5.43 -26.57 7.91
N GLN A 221 -4.72 -25.52 7.52
CA GLN A 221 -4.93 -24.16 8.00
C GLN A 221 -6.02 -23.45 7.18
N SER A 222 -6.03 -23.69 5.87
CA SER A 222 -7.06 -23.15 4.99
C SER A 222 -7.29 -24.02 3.76
N GLU A 223 -8.51 -23.96 3.24
CA GLU A 223 -8.89 -24.51 1.96
C GLU A 223 -9.70 -23.47 1.19
N TYR A 224 -9.26 -23.17 -0.02
CA TYR A 224 -9.97 -22.33 -0.98
C TYR A 224 -10.53 -23.20 -2.09
N ARG A 225 -11.78 -22.95 -2.49
CA ARG A 225 -12.38 -23.55 -3.67
C ARG A 225 -12.92 -22.46 -4.59
N PHE A 226 -12.64 -22.60 -5.88
CA PHE A 226 -13.01 -21.63 -6.89
C PHE A 226 -13.99 -22.26 -7.87
N GLY A 227 -14.98 -21.46 -8.29
CA GLY A 227 -15.85 -21.77 -9.41
C GLY A 227 -15.73 -20.68 -10.46
N TYR A 228 -15.94 -21.08 -11.72
CA TYR A 228 -15.81 -20.20 -12.87
C TYR A 228 -17.09 -20.21 -13.71
N ASP A 229 -17.42 -19.07 -14.33
CA ASP A 229 -18.46 -18.99 -15.35
C ASP A 229 -17.98 -19.59 -16.70
N ALA A 230 -18.88 -19.63 -17.69
CA ALA A 230 -18.58 -20.17 -19.02
C ALA A 230 -17.53 -19.36 -19.81
N TYR A 231 -17.19 -18.16 -19.35
CA TYR A 231 -16.18 -17.28 -19.95
C TYR A 231 -14.86 -17.32 -19.18
N GLY A 232 -14.78 -18.10 -18.09
CA GLY A 232 -13.58 -18.26 -17.27
C GLY A 232 -13.41 -17.22 -16.18
N HIS A 233 -14.43 -16.40 -15.89
CA HIS A 233 -14.39 -15.48 -14.75
C HIS A 233 -14.73 -16.22 -13.46
N GLU A 234 -14.00 -15.93 -12.38
CA GLU A 234 -14.27 -16.48 -11.05
C GLU A 234 -15.65 -16.01 -10.55
N ASN A 235 -16.64 -16.90 -10.48
CA ASN A 235 -18.01 -16.57 -10.03
C ASN A 235 -18.30 -17.04 -8.60
N LEU A 236 -17.38 -17.81 -8.01
CA LEU A 236 -17.49 -18.37 -6.68
C LEU A 236 -16.10 -18.50 -6.05
N MET A 237 -15.99 -18.09 -4.79
CA MET A 237 -14.87 -18.44 -3.92
C MET A 237 -15.39 -18.89 -2.57
N GLU A 238 -15.11 -20.13 -2.19
CA GLU A 238 -15.38 -20.68 -0.87
C GLU A 238 -14.08 -20.80 -0.08
N VAL A 239 -14.05 -20.24 1.13
CA VAL A 239 -12.89 -20.25 2.02
C VAL A 239 -13.22 -20.97 3.32
N ARG A 240 -12.54 -22.08 3.60
CA ARG A 240 -12.56 -22.76 4.89
C ARG A 240 -11.27 -22.43 5.63
N LEU A 241 -11.38 -21.98 6.89
CA LEU A 241 -10.24 -21.66 7.74
C LEU A 241 -10.26 -22.54 8.99
N ASP A 242 -9.08 -22.88 9.52
CA ASP A 242 -8.97 -23.68 10.73
C ASP A 242 -9.64 -23.00 11.94
N GLY A 243 -10.35 -23.80 12.72
CA GLY A 243 -11.15 -23.36 13.87
C GLY A 243 -12.41 -22.56 13.51
N GLN A 244 -12.75 -22.36 12.23
CA GLN A 244 -14.00 -21.73 11.83
C GLN A 244 -15.08 -22.78 11.52
N PRO A 245 -16.30 -22.65 12.07
CA PRO A 245 -17.33 -23.67 11.95
C PRO A 245 -17.98 -23.72 10.55
N THR A 246 -17.86 -22.64 9.78
CA THR A 246 -18.49 -22.50 8.46
C THR A 246 -17.53 -21.89 7.46
N ALA A 247 -17.72 -22.24 6.18
CA ALA A 247 -16.97 -21.61 5.10
C ALA A 247 -17.47 -20.18 4.84
N PHE A 248 -16.55 -19.30 4.43
CA PHE A 248 -16.87 -17.99 3.89
C PHE A 248 -17.09 -18.11 2.39
N VAL A 249 -18.31 -17.85 1.92
CA VAL A 249 -18.67 -18.00 0.51
C VAL A 249 -18.86 -16.63 -0.13
N PHE A 250 -18.07 -16.35 -1.15
CA PHE A 250 -18.21 -15.18 -2.02
C PHE A 250 -18.76 -15.60 -3.37
N ARG A 251 -19.65 -14.79 -3.95
CA ARG A 251 -20.13 -15.00 -5.32
C ARG A 251 -19.95 -13.73 -6.13
N TYR A 252 -19.68 -13.87 -7.42
CA TYR A 252 -19.43 -12.76 -8.32
C TYR A 252 -20.28 -12.88 -9.58
N GLY A 253 -20.74 -11.73 -10.08
CA GLY A 253 -21.44 -11.61 -11.35
C GLY A 253 -20.73 -10.64 -12.26
N TYR A 254 -20.75 -10.94 -13.56
CA TYR A 254 -20.06 -10.18 -14.60
C TYR A 254 -21.02 -9.75 -15.69
N ASP A 255 -20.76 -8.60 -16.30
CA ASP A 255 -21.42 -8.20 -17.54
C ASP A 255 -20.74 -8.85 -18.77
N PRO A 256 -21.32 -8.72 -19.99
CA PRO A 256 -20.73 -9.30 -21.19
C PRO A 256 -19.34 -8.77 -21.59
N LEU A 257 -18.88 -7.68 -20.98
CA LEU A 257 -17.51 -7.15 -21.17
C LEU A 257 -16.53 -7.71 -20.12
N GLY A 258 -16.96 -8.65 -19.28
CA GLY A 258 -16.14 -9.24 -18.22
C GLY A 258 -15.94 -8.34 -17.01
N ARG A 259 -16.74 -7.28 -16.86
CA ARG A 259 -16.64 -6.35 -15.71
C ARG A 259 -17.50 -6.86 -14.57
N LYS A 260 -16.97 -6.83 -13.35
CA LYS A 260 -17.67 -7.30 -12.14
C LYS A 260 -18.82 -6.36 -11.76
N VAL A 261 -20.05 -6.79 -11.97
CA VAL A 261 -21.27 -6.03 -11.65
C VAL A 261 -21.92 -6.45 -10.33
N GLU A 262 -21.55 -7.62 -9.79
CA GLU A 262 -22.09 -8.13 -8.54
C GLU A 262 -21.00 -8.80 -7.69
N GLN A 263 -21.06 -8.57 -6.37
CA GLN A 263 -20.32 -9.31 -5.37
C GLN A 263 -21.21 -9.60 -4.16
N VAL A 264 -21.38 -10.88 -3.84
CA VAL A 264 -22.08 -11.35 -2.64
C VAL A 264 -21.05 -11.77 -1.60
N PHE A 265 -21.23 -11.30 -0.37
CA PHE A 265 -20.37 -11.57 0.78
C PHE A 265 -20.88 -12.76 1.61
N PRO A 266 -20.05 -13.33 2.52
CA PRO A 266 -20.42 -14.51 3.31
C PRO A 266 -21.64 -14.34 4.21
N ASP A 267 -21.92 -13.12 4.65
CA ASP A 267 -23.12 -12.76 5.43
C ASP A 267 -24.38 -12.60 4.55
N ASN A 268 -24.26 -12.85 3.24
CA ASN A 268 -25.25 -12.64 2.19
C ASN A 268 -25.49 -11.18 1.79
N ALA A 269 -24.71 -10.23 2.32
CA ALA A 269 -24.73 -8.85 1.82
C ALA A 269 -24.28 -8.83 0.36
N ARG A 270 -24.76 -7.85 -0.42
CA ARG A 270 -24.45 -7.74 -1.84
C ARG A 270 -24.05 -6.33 -2.24
N ALA A 271 -22.90 -6.20 -2.88
CA ALA A 271 -22.52 -5.02 -3.64
C ALA A 271 -22.88 -5.19 -5.11
N ARG A 272 -23.45 -4.14 -5.71
CA ARG A 272 -23.66 -4.03 -7.16
C ARG A 272 -22.95 -2.83 -7.72
N THR A 273 -22.27 -3.03 -8.83
CA THR A 273 -21.52 -2.00 -9.53
C THR A 273 -22.12 -1.79 -10.91
N SER A 274 -22.38 -0.53 -11.26
CA SER A 274 -22.84 -0.13 -12.59
C SER A 274 -21.73 0.58 -13.33
N TYR A 275 -21.73 0.44 -14.65
CA TYR A 275 -20.71 1.03 -15.53
C TYR A 275 -21.37 1.72 -16.72
N GLN A 276 -20.72 2.77 -17.21
CA GLN A 276 -21.02 3.33 -18.53
C GLN A 276 -20.35 2.49 -19.64
N PRO A 277 -20.79 2.60 -20.91
CA PRO A 277 -20.18 1.86 -22.02
C PRO A 277 -18.68 2.12 -22.18
N SER A 278 -18.19 3.31 -21.82
CA SER A 278 -16.76 3.64 -21.86
C SER A 278 -15.89 2.96 -20.80
N GLY A 279 -16.49 2.20 -19.87
CA GLY A 279 -15.75 1.46 -18.85
C GLY A 279 -15.78 2.08 -17.45
N ASN A 280 -16.10 3.38 -17.32
CA ASN A 280 -16.09 4.00 -16.00
C ASN A 280 -17.27 3.55 -15.15
N MET A 281 -17.05 3.49 -13.84
CA MET A 281 -18.09 3.16 -12.86
C MET A 281 -19.12 4.31 -12.78
N THR A 282 -20.40 4.02 -12.74
CA THR A 282 -21.46 5.03 -12.59
C THR A 282 -22.07 5.02 -11.20
N ALA A 283 -22.17 3.85 -10.58
CA ALA A 283 -22.73 3.70 -9.25
C ALA A 283 -22.23 2.45 -8.53
N VAL A 284 -22.25 2.51 -7.20
CA VAL A 284 -22.18 1.33 -6.32
C VAL A 284 -23.40 1.36 -5.41
N ALA A 285 -24.11 0.24 -5.35
CA ALA A 285 -25.23 0.02 -4.44
C ALA A 285 -24.93 -1.14 -3.49
N LEU A 286 -25.43 -1.05 -2.26
CA LEU A 286 -25.29 -2.09 -1.24
C LEU A 286 -26.67 -2.58 -0.79
N GLU A 287 -26.80 -3.90 -0.72
CA GLU A 287 -27.86 -4.60 0.02
C GLU A 287 -27.23 -5.22 1.25
N ASP A 288 -27.48 -4.63 2.40
CA ASP A 288 -27.02 -5.18 3.68
C ASP A 288 -27.71 -6.52 3.96
N ALA A 289 -27.13 -7.35 4.84
CA ALA A 289 -27.75 -8.59 5.26
C ALA A 289 -27.88 -8.63 6.79
N ILE A 290 -29.11 -8.43 7.28
CA ILE A 290 -29.42 -8.49 8.70
C ILE A 290 -29.91 -9.89 9.01
N GLY A 291 -29.15 -10.63 9.82
CA GLY A 291 -29.43 -12.04 10.13
C GLY A 291 -29.45 -12.94 8.88
N GLY A 292 -28.62 -12.63 7.88
CA GLY A 292 -28.56 -13.36 6.61
C GLY A 292 -29.66 -13.00 5.60
N THR A 293 -30.62 -12.15 5.97
CA THR A 293 -31.69 -11.70 5.07
C THR A 293 -31.31 -10.39 4.40
N ARG A 294 -31.27 -10.38 3.07
CA ARG A 294 -30.95 -9.20 2.27
C ARG A 294 -31.98 -8.10 2.48
N GLN A 295 -31.48 -6.91 2.76
CA GLN A 295 -32.24 -5.69 2.89
C GLN A 295 -32.41 -5.01 1.54
N PRO A 296 -33.37 -4.07 1.40
CA PRO A 296 -33.51 -3.29 0.18
C PRO A 296 -32.22 -2.57 -0.20
N SER A 297 -31.97 -2.52 -1.50
CA SER A 297 -30.80 -1.85 -2.06
C SER A 297 -30.76 -0.37 -1.71
N LYS A 298 -29.59 0.09 -1.25
CA LYS A 298 -29.29 1.50 -1.01
C LYS A 298 -28.14 1.95 -1.90
N SER A 299 -28.23 3.16 -2.44
CA SER A 299 -27.08 3.78 -3.12
C SER A 299 -25.96 3.99 -2.10
N TYR A 300 -24.76 3.51 -2.40
CA TYR A 300 -23.56 3.78 -1.62
C TYR A 300 -22.83 5.00 -2.18
N LEU A 301 -22.66 5.02 -3.51
CA LEU A 301 -22.19 6.20 -4.24
C LEU A 301 -22.69 6.20 -5.68
N THR A 302 -22.69 7.39 -6.28
CA THR A 302 -22.91 7.63 -7.70
C THR A 302 -21.87 8.62 -8.21
N TYR A 303 -21.28 8.35 -9.37
CA TYR A 303 -20.37 9.28 -10.03
C TYR A 303 -21.19 10.25 -10.87
N GLN A 304 -20.87 11.54 -10.71
CA GLN A 304 -21.60 12.64 -11.35
C GLN A 304 -20.98 13.06 -12.68
N GLY A 305 -19.76 12.60 -12.97
CA GLY A 305 -19.06 12.92 -14.21
C GLY A 305 -17.62 12.42 -14.19
N TYR A 306 -17.03 12.46 -15.38
CA TYR A 306 -15.64 12.10 -15.61
C TYR A 306 -14.98 13.10 -16.55
N THR A 307 -13.69 13.31 -16.40
CA THR A 307 -12.84 13.88 -17.45
C THR A 307 -12.73 12.88 -18.61
N ALA A 308 -12.19 13.32 -19.75
CA ALA A 308 -11.89 12.43 -20.88
C ALA A 308 -10.78 11.40 -20.58
N ARG A 309 -10.04 11.56 -19.47
CA ARG A 309 -9.04 10.60 -18.97
C ARG A 309 -9.60 9.67 -17.89
N SER A 310 -10.91 9.68 -17.71
CA SER A 310 -11.60 8.86 -16.71
C SER A 310 -11.27 9.20 -15.25
N GLU A 311 -10.88 10.45 -14.97
CA GLU A 311 -10.85 10.96 -13.59
C GLU A 311 -12.26 11.40 -13.17
N PRO A 312 -12.78 10.98 -11.99
CA PRO A 312 -14.13 11.35 -11.56
C PRO A 312 -14.18 12.83 -11.17
N THR A 313 -15.08 13.61 -11.76
CA THR A 313 -15.23 15.05 -11.45
C THR A 313 -16.22 15.31 -10.30
N GLY A 314 -17.06 14.34 -9.97
CA GLY A 314 -17.91 14.41 -8.80
C GLY A 314 -18.42 13.05 -8.32
N ILE A 315 -18.69 12.94 -7.02
CA ILE A 315 -19.18 11.73 -6.37
C ILE A 315 -20.28 12.13 -5.39
N ALA A 316 -21.49 11.57 -5.52
CA ALA A 316 -22.54 11.70 -4.50
C ALA A 316 -22.65 10.40 -3.72
N TYR A 317 -22.42 10.47 -2.42
CA TYR A 317 -22.47 9.36 -1.49
C TYR A 317 -23.89 9.18 -0.93
N GLY A 318 -24.25 7.95 -0.60
CA GLY A 318 -25.58 7.59 -0.08
C GLY A 318 -25.97 8.24 1.25
N ASN A 319 -24.99 8.80 1.98
CA ASN A 319 -25.21 9.54 3.21
C ASN A 319 -25.47 11.05 2.99
N GLY A 320 -25.66 11.48 1.74
CA GLY A 320 -25.92 12.88 1.39
C GLY A 320 -24.67 13.74 1.24
N VAL A 321 -23.47 13.20 1.48
CA VAL A 321 -22.21 13.89 1.17
C VAL A 321 -21.99 13.88 -0.34
N GLN A 322 -21.48 14.98 -0.89
CA GLN A 322 -21.03 15.06 -2.27
C GLN A 322 -19.59 15.58 -2.33
N ALA A 323 -18.81 15.07 -3.27
CA ALA A 323 -17.48 15.55 -3.61
C ALA A 323 -17.49 16.18 -5.00
N ALA A 324 -16.85 17.32 -5.15
CA ALA A 324 -16.48 17.93 -6.43
C ALA A 324 -14.95 17.94 -6.54
N LEU A 325 -14.44 17.36 -7.62
CA LEU A 325 -13.02 17.12 -7.86
C LEU A 325 -12.59 17.86 -9.13
N THR A 326 -11.48 18.58 -9.06
CA THR A 326 -10.90 19.29 -10.20
C THR A 326 -9.49 18.78 -10.45
N PHE A 327 -9.15 18.54 -11.71
CA PHE A 327 -7.86 18.02 -12.13
C PHE A 327 -7.15 19.02 -13.05
N ASP A 328 -5.82 19.03 -12.97
CA ASP A 328 -4.99 19.74 -13.92
C ASP A 328 -5.07 19.07 -15.30
N PRO A 329 -5.44 19.80 -16.37
CA PRO A 329 -5.64 19.22 -17.70
C PRO A 329 -4.32 18.85 -18.41
N VAL A 330 -3.16 19.20 -17.88
CA VAL A 330 -1.86 18.79 -18.43
C VAL A 330 -1.33 17.61 -17.62
N LEU A 331 -1.14 17.79 -16.31
CA LEU A 331 -0.53 16.83 -15.40
C LEU A 331 -1.46 15.68 -14.99
N GLY A 332 -2.79 15.84 -15.09
CA GLY A 332 -3.75 14.83 -14.63
C GLY A 332 -3.81 14.68 -13.10
N VAL A 333 -3.31 15.66 -12.36
CA VAL A 333 -3.26 15.66 -10.89
C VAL A 333 -4.42 16.44 -10.28
N LEU A 334 -4.88 16.05 -9.10
CA LEU A 334 -5.99 16.71 -8.40
C LEU A 334 -5.57 18.11 -7.93
N THR A 335 -6.28 19.16 -8.35
CA THR A 335 -6.02 20.55 -7.95
C THR A 335 -7.01 21.07 -6.92
N LYS A 336 -8.20 20.46 -6.82
CA LYS A 336 -9.21 20.81 -5.82
C LYS A 336 -10.04 19.60 -5.38
N ASN A 337 -10.28 19.51 -4.07
CA ASN A 337 -11.22 18.56 -3.45
C ASN A 337 -12.19 19.30 -2.53
N LEU A 338 -13.43 19.47 -2.97
CA LEU A 338 -14.52 20.04 -2.18
C LEU A 338 -15.50 18.95 -1.79
N MET A 339 -15.66 18.69 -0.49
CA MET A 339 -16.68 17.78 0.03
C MET A 339 -17.70 18.54 0.88
N THR A 340 -18.98 18.36 0.59
CA THR A 340 -20.09 19.03 1.27
C THR A 340 -21.20 18.06 1.67
N VAL A 341 -22.01 18.42 2.66
CA VAL A 341 -23.32 17.78 2.89
C VAL A 341 -24.33 18.47 1.97
N GLY A 342 -24.84 17.77 0.96
CA GLY A 342 -25.61 18.35 -0.14
C GLY A 342 -24.75 18.86 -1.31
N ALA A 343 -25.34 19.65 -2.20
CA ALA A 343 -24.74 20.06 -3.47
C ALA A 343 -23.51 20.99 -3.28
N PRO A 344 -22.34 20.67 -3.87
CA PRO A 344 -21.12 21.46 -3.68
C PRO A 344 -21.19 22.92 -4.16
N ALA A 345 -22.09 23.22 -5.10
CA ALA A 345 -22.31 24.58 -5.59
C ALA A 345 -23.21 25.43 -4.68
N SER A 346 -23.88 24.82 -3.69
CA SER A 346 -24.79 25.53 -2.79
C SER A 346 -24.04 26.21 -1.65
N ALA A 347 -24.24 27.51 -1.48
CA ALA A 347 -23.70 28.26 -0.35
C ALA A 347 -24.28 27.80 1.02
N SER A 348 -25.43 27.12 1.02
CA SER A 348 -26.05 26.59 2.24
C SER A 348 -25.53 25.21 2.64
N SER A 349 -24.75 24.55 1.78
CA SER A 349 -24.25 23.20 2.05
C SER A 349 -23.08 23.24 3.04
N PRO A 350 -23.14 22.51 4.17
CA PRO A 350 -22.03 22.40 5.11
C PRO A 350 -20.79 21.83 4.42
N VAL A 351 -19.64 22.51 4.57
CA VAL A 351 -18.36 22.11 3.96
C VAL A 351 -17.57 21.22 4.92
N LEU A 352 -17.24 20.02 4.46
CA LEU A 352 -16.46 19.03 5.21
C LEU A 352 -14.97 19.06 4.85
N VAL A 353 -14.65 19.26 3.56
CA VAL A 353 -13.29 19.37 3.03
C VAL A 353 -13.30 20.43 1.94
N ASN A 354 -12.27 21.28 1.87
CA ASN A 354 -12.07 22.22 0.77
C ASN A 354 -10.58 22.41 0.52
N ASP A 355 -9.90 21.34 0.11
CA ASP A 355 -8.46 21.38 -0.12
C ASP A 355 -8.14 21.85 -1.55
N GLN A 356 -7.19 22.76 -1.68
CA GLN A 356 -6.55 23.15 -2.93
C GLN A 356 -5.09 22.70 -2.93
N TYR A 357 -4.65 22.11 -4.04
CA TYR A 357 -3.32 21.53 -4.20
C TYR A 357 -2.51 22.33 -5.21
N GLN A 358 -1.26 22.62 -4.89
CA GLN A 358 -0.26 23.08 -5.85
C GLN A 358 0.76 21.98 -6.10
N TRP A 359 1.19 21.88 -7.35
CA TRP A 359 2.11 20.86 -7.83
C TRP A 359 3.26 21.54 -8.54
N ASN A 360 4.47 21.01 -8.39
CA ASN A 360 5.57 21.39 -9.26
C ASN A 360 5.42 20.71 -10.65
N PRO A 361 6.20 21.13 -11.66
CA PRO A 361 6.17 20.52 -13.00
C PRO A 361 6.50 19.02 -13.07
N LEU A 362 7.01 18.42 -11.99
CA LEU A 362 7.32 17.00 -11.90
C LEU A 362 6.22 16.18 -11.20
N GLY A 363 5.13 16.82 -10.80
CA GLY A 363 4.01 16.17 -10.11
C GLY A 363 4.23 15.96 -8.62
N ASP A 364 5.18 16.66 -7.99
CA ASP A 364 5.27 16.68 -6.53
C ASP A 364 4.35 17.77 -5.95
N VAL A 365 3.58 17.45 -4.89
CA VAL A 365 2.76 18.43 -4.17
C VAL A 365 3.66 19.42 -3.45
N THR A 366 3.56 20.72 -3.75
CA THR A 366 4.30 21.77 -3.05
C THR A 366 3.47 22.47 -1.99
N GLU A 367 2.15 22.47 -2.13
CA GLU A 367 1.22 23.08 -1.18
C GLU A 367 -0.10 22.30 -1.12
N ILE A 368 -0.64 22.16 0.10
CA ILE A 368 -2.05 21.82 0.34
C ILE A 368 -2.65 22.90 1.23
N LYS A 369 -3.59 23.67 0.67
CA LYS A 369 -4.31 24.72 1.36
C LYS A 369 -5.73 24.27 1.66
N ASP A 370 -6.07 24.18 2.94
CA ASP A 370 -7.47 24.03 3.35
C ASP A 370 -8.15 25.39 3.22
N LEU A 371 -9.22 25.49 2.44
CA LEU A 371 -9.99 26.72 2.19
C LEU A 371 -11.31 26.76 2.98
N ARG A 372 -11.52 25.87 3.95
CA ARG A 372 -12.67 25.96 4.85
C ARG A 372 -12.62 27.26 5.65
N THR A 373 -13.76 27.94 5.73
CA THR A 373 -13.95 29.17 6.51
C THR A 373 -14.86 28.85 7.70
N GLY A 374 -14.42 29.18 8.92
CA GLY A 374 -15.15 28.84 10.15
C GLY A 374 -14.44 29.40 11.39
N SER A 375 -15.04 29.20 12.56
CA SER A 375 -14.39 29.34 13.86
C SER A 375 -14.44 27.98 14.56
N ALA A 376 -13.44 27.65 15.38
CA ALA A 376 -13.41 26.37 16.08
C ALA A 376 -14.69 26.18 16.91
N GLY A 377 -15.41 25.08 16.70
CA GLY A 377 -16.65 24.76 17.44
C GLY A 377 -17.97 25.04 16.69
N ALA A 378 -17.94 25.36 15.39
CA ALA A 378 -19.16 25.34 14.58
C ALA A 378 -19.79 23.92 14.58
N PRO A 379 -21.13 23.78 14.61
CA PRO A 379 -21.82 22.49 14.82
C PRO A 379 -21.51 21.39 13.77
N TYR A 380 -20.88 21.76 12.66
CA TYR A 380 -20.49 20.85 11.58
C TYR A 380 -18.97 20.80 11.30
N ASP A 381 -18.15 21.53 12.06
CA ASP A 381 -16.68 21.45 11.97
C ASP A 381 -16.10 20.98 13.31
N PRO A 382 -15.97 19.65 13.51
CA PRO A 382 -15.41 19.10 14.74
C PRO A 382 -13.89 19.33 14.89
N TYR A 383 -13.24 19.96 13.90
CA TYR A 383 -11.78 20.14 13.90
C TYR A 383 -11.40 21.61 14.09
N PRO A 384 -10.54 21.94 15.07
CA PRO A 384 -10.15 23.31 15.38
C PRO A 384 -9.19 23.94 14.36
N PHE A 385 -8.86 23.23 13.27
CA PHE A 385 -7.88 23.63 12.27
C PHE A 385 -8.55 23.68 10.89
N HIS A 386 -8.91 24.88 10.46
CA HIS A 386 -9.37 25.22 9.10
C HIS A 386 -8.54 26.41 8.59
N ASN A 387 -8.55 26.67 7.29
CA ASN A 387 -7.71 27.71 6.67
C ASN A 387 -6.21 27.51 6.92
N THR A 388 -5.74 26.25 6.89
CA THR A 388 -4.34 25.91 7.15
C THR A 388 -3.61 25.56 5.86
N THR A 389 -2.40 26.11 5.73
CA THR A 389 -1.50 25.82 4.61
C THR A 389 -0.43 24.84 5.06
N ARG A 390 -0.26 23.78 4.28
CA ARG A 390 0.83 22.82 4.38
C ARG A 390 1.75 23.01 3.18
N THR A 391 3.04 23.22 3.38
CA THR A 391 4.02 23.33 2.29
C THR A 391 5.05 22.22 2.34
N PHE A 392 5.53 21.81 1.17
CA PHE A 392 6.46 20.71 1.02
C PHE A 392 7.60 21.11 0.09
N THR A 393 8.82 20.71 0.46
CA THR A 393 9.99 20.89 -0.40
C THR A 393 10.67 19.56 -0.66
N TYR A 394 11.37 19.46 -1.78
CA TYR A 394 11.99 18.23 -2.23
C TYR A 394 13.46 18.48 -2.60
N SER A 395 14.29 17.48 -2.37
CA SER A 395 15.64 17.41 -2.94
C SER A 395 15.58 17.23 -4.47
N ALA A 396 16.73 17.37 -5.15
CA ALA A 396 16.81 17.16 -6.59
C ALA A 396 16.45 15.71 -7.04
N ALA A 397 16.43 14.72 -6.14
CA ALA A 397 16.04 13.33 -6.42
C ALA A 397 14.54 13.12 -6.24
N GLY A 398 13.80 14.16 -5.86
CA GLY A 398 12.38 14.04 -5.49
C GLY A 398 12.12 13.45 -4.12
N ARG A 399 13.12 13.42 -3.23
CA ARG A 399 12.90 13.03 -1.83
C ARG A 399 12.40 14.22 -1.02
N LEU A 400 11.32 14.03 -0.25
CA LEU A 400 10.75 15.06 0.63
C LEU A 400 11.79 15.57 1.61
N ALA A 401 12.09 16.87 1.60
CA ALA A 401 13.09 17.49 2.46
C ALA A 401 12.46 18.20 3.66
N THR A 402 11.33 18.89 3.45
CA THR A 402 10.56 19.50 4.54
C THR A 402 9.06 19.34 4.30
N ALA A 403 8.31 19.18 5.39
CA ALA A 403 6.86 19.29 5.42
C ALA A 403 6.48 20.26 6.54
N ASN A 404 5.91 21.42 6.18
CA ASN A 404 5.66 22.51 7.12
C ASN A 404 4.16 22.81 7.20
N ALA A 405 3.64 22.89 8.42
CA ALA A 405 2.28 23.34 8.70
C ALA A 405 2.29 24.24 9.95
N PRO A 406 2.79 25.49 9.83
CA PRO A 406 3.00 26.39 10.96
C PRO A 406 1.75 26.57 11.82
N GLY A 407 1.91 26.56 13.15
CA GLY A 407 0.82 26.73 14.13
C GLY A 407 -0.19 25.59 14.21
N THR A 408 -0.19 24.68 13.23
CA THR A 408 -1.20 23.60 13.09
C THR A 408 -0.59 22.25 13.45
N TYR A 409 0.41 21.80 12.68
CA TYR A 409 1.05 20.49 12.83
C TYR A 409 2.57 20.57 13.04
N GLY A 410 3.13 21.79 13.06
CA GLY A 410 4.57 21.99 13.19
C GLY A 410 5.30 21.77 11.88
N SER A 411 6.60 21.55 11.97
CA SER A 411 7.49 21.36 10.83
C SER A 411 8.29 20.08 10.99
N LEU A 412 8.33 19.27 9.94
CA LEU A 412 9.15 18.06 9.84
C LEU A 412 10.27 18.30 8.84
N THR A 413 11.48 17.88 9.21
CA THR A 413 12.67 17.90 8.35
C THR A 413 13.17 16.49 8.13
N TYR A 414 13.68 16.25 6.93
CA TYR A 414 14.15 14.94 6.48
C TYR A 414 15.55 15.07 5.86
N GLY A 415 16.46 14.20 6.28
CA GLY A 415 17.80 14.08 5.71
C GLY A 415 18.03 12.67 5.19
N TYR A 416 18.76 12.54 4.08
CA TYR A 416 19.02 11.26 3.42
C TYR A 416 20.51 11.10 3.12
N ASN A 417 20.99 9.86 3.07
CA ASN A 417 22.31 9.56 2.50
C ASN A 417 22.24 9.48 0.96
N ALA A 418 23.38 9.16 0.34
CA ALA A 418 23.51 8.96 -1.10
C ALA A 418 22.57 7.86 -1.63
N ALA A 419 22.47 6.73 -0.92
CA ALA A 419 21.62 5.60 -1.26
C ALA A 419 20.12 5.93 -1.22
N GLY A 420 19.70 6.81 -0.31
CA GLY A 420 18.30 7.12 -0.06
C GLY A 420 17.75 6.72 1.28
N ASP A 421 18.60 6.20 2.15
CA ASP A 421 18.24 5.92 3.53
C ASP A 421 17.98 7.22 4.27
N ILE A 422 16.91 7.25 5.06
CA ILE A 422 16.59 8.38 5.92
C ILE A 422 17.63 8.41 7.05
N LEU A 423 18.49 9.42 7.04
CA LEU A 423 19.46 9.69 8.11
C LEU A 423 18.85 10.52 9.23
N THR A 424 17.90 11.39 8.92
CA THR A 424 17.21 12.19 9.94
C THR A 424 15.73 12.36 9.63
N LYS A 425 14.89 12.33 10.67
CA LYS A 425 13.47 12.69 10.61
C LYS A 425 13.10 13.39 11.92
N ASP A 426 12.65 14.64 11.83
CA ASP A 426 12.17 15.42 13.00
C ASP A 426 13.16 15.42 14.20
N GLY A 427 14.44 15.67 13.90
CA GLY A 427 15.51 15.71 14.89
C GLY A 427 15.93 14.35 15.47
N VAL A 428 15.31 13.24 15.04
CA VAL A 428 15.84 11.89 15.24
C VAL A 428 16.90 11.64 14.17
N GLY A 429 18.11 11.27 14.56
CA GLY A 429 19.14 10.72 13.69
C GLY A 429 19.10 9.19 13.69
N TYR A 430 19.24 8.59 12.50
CA TYR A 430 19.20 7.15 12.30
C TYR A 430 20.59 6.61 11.95
N THR A 431 20.94 5.49 12.56
CA THR A 431 22.14 4.73 12.21
C THR A 431 21.77 3.66 11.21
N ILE A 432 22.47 3.66 10.07
CA ILE A 432 22.33 2.63 9.02
C ILE A 432 23.42 1.57 9.24
N GLY A 433 23.01 0.31 9.32
CA GLY A 433 23.87 -0.84 9.49
C GLY A 433 24.32 -1.44 8.16
N SER A 434 24.38 -2.77 8.10
CA SER A 434 24.66 -3.50 6.86
C SER A 434 23.54 -3.28 5.84
N GLY A 435 23.90 -3.03 4.58
CA GLY A 435 22.97 -2.62 3.54
C GLY A 435 22.34 -1.26 3.87
N HIS A 436 21.02 -1.25 3.94
CA HIS A 436 20.14 -0.10 4.17
C HIS A 436 19.36 -0.22 5.49
N ARG A 437 19.72 -1.18 6.36
CA ARG A 437 18.98 -1.47 7.59
C ARG A 437 19.16 -0.40 8.67
N VAL A 438 18.08 0.18 9.18
CA VAL A 438 18.14 1.11 10.32
C VAL A 438 18.34 0.36 11.64
N THR A 439 19.49 0.51 12.29
CA THR A 439 19.86 -0.23 13.51
C THR A 439 19.64 0.55 14.80
N ALA A 440 19.56 1.88 14.72
CA ALA A 440 19.27 2.72 15.89
C ALA A 440 18.65 4.06 15.48
N GLY A 441 17.96 4.68 16.43
CA GLY A 441 17.50 6.06 16.35
C GLY A 441 17.92 6.83 17.62
N GLN A 442 18.40 8.06 17.46
CA GLN A 442 18.81 8.93 18.56
C GLN A 442 18.22 10.33 18.41
N LYS A 443 17.76 10.94 19.49
CA LYS A 443 17.27 12.34 19.52
C LYS A 443 17.93 13.08 20.66
N ALA A 444 18.60 14.19 20.37
CA ALA A 444 19.34 15.00 21.34
C ALA A 444 20.31 14.17 22.23
N GLY A 445 21.01 13.20 21.63
CA GLY A 445 21.95 12.30 22.33
C GLY A 445 21.30 11.13 23.09
N ALA A 446 19.98 11.12 23.27
CA ALA A 446 19.27 10.00 23.87
C ALA A 446 18.91 8.94 22.82
N THR A 447 19.11 7.67 23.15
CA THR A 447 18.66 6.55 22.31
C THR A 447 17.14 6.44 22.35
N VAL A 448 16.51 6.56 21.18
CA VAL A 448 15.06 6.38 20.98
C VAL A 448 14.75 4.90 20.78
N PHE A 449 15.57 4.22 19.98
CA PHE A 449 15.53 2.76 19.87
C PHE A 449 16.84 2.17 19.38
N THR A 450 17.03 0.86 19.61
CA THR A 450 17.95 0.00 18.87
C THR A 450 17.18 -1.15 18.21
N ALA A 451 17.72 -1.74 17.15
CA ALA A 451 17.08 -2.79 16.36
C ALA A 451 18.04 -3.91 16.00
N GLY A 452 17.58 -5.16 16.11
CA GLY A 452 18.26 -6.35 15.62
C GLY A 452 17.53 -6.96 14.43
N TYR A 453 18.28 -7.58 13.53
CA TYR A 453 17.77 -8.16 12.28
C TYR A 453 18.21 -9.62 12.12
N ASP A 454 17.38 -10.43 11.47
CA ASP A 454 17.78 -11.76 11.02
C ASP A 454 18.62 -11.71 9.73
N ALA A 455 19.07 -12.89 9.27
CA ALA A 455 19.86 -13.01 8.04
C ALA A 455 19.09 -12.57 6.78
N ARG A 456 17.75 -12.60 6.82
CA ARG A 456 16.85 -12.23 5.71
C ARG A 456 16.48 -10.74 5.72
N GLY A 457 16.99 -9.97 6.68
CA GLY A 457 16.71 -8.55 6.80
C GLY A 457 15.45 -8.21 7.56
N ASN A 458 14.81 -9.18 8.20
CA ASN A 458 13.65 -8.87 9.02
C ASN A 458 14.11 -8.35 10.37
N ARG A 459 13.50 -7.24 10.83
CA ARG A 459 13.70 -6.76 12.19
C ARG A 459 13.12 -7.79 13.16
N VAL A 460 13.96 -8.41 13.99
CA VAL A 460 13.57 -9.44 14.98
C VAL A 460 13.48 -8.87 16.39
N THR A 461 14.21 -7.79 16.68
CA THR A 461 14.13 -7.10 17.97
C THR A 461 14.11 -5.58 17.79
N SER A 462 13.45 -4.91 18.73
CA SER A 462 13.54 -3.46 18.90
C SER A 462 13.49 -3.12 20.39
N THR A 463 14.47 -2.38 20.88
CA THR A 463 14.45 -1.86 22.25
C THR A 463 14.20 -0.38 22.19
N GLY A 464 12.98 0.05 22.53
CA GLY A 464 12.60 1.46 22.56
C GLY A 464 12.97 2.16 23.87
N GLU A 465 12.61 3.44 23.97
CA GLU A 465 12.72 4.24 25.19
C GLU A 465 12.14 3.51 26.43
N ASN A 466 12.76 3.76 27.59
CA ASN A 466 12.45 3.08 28.86
C ASN A 466 12.63 1.55 28.82
N ALA A 467 13.53 1.06 27.96
CA ALA A 467 13.83 -0.36 27.79
C ALA A 467 12.61 -1.23 27.43
N THR A 468 11.63 -0.64 26.70
CA THR A 468 10.51 -1.42 26.18
C THR A 468 11.01 -2.33 25.07
N GLN A 469 10.95 -3.63 25.28
CA GLN A 469 11.40 -4.62 24.31
C GLN A 469 10.25 -5.05 23.40
N TRP A 470 10.55 -5.12 22.11
CA TRP A 470 9.69 -5.68 21.09
C TRP A 470 10.41 -6.81 20.39
N ASP A 471 9.75 -7.95 20.25
CA ASP A 471 10.26 -9.09 19.53
C ASP A 471 9.30 -9.45 18.40
N TYR A 472 9.86 -9.77 17.23
CA TYR A 472 9.12 -10.06 16.01
C TYR A 472 9.53 -11.45 15.53
N ALA A 473 8.56 -12.33 15.34
CA ALA A 473 8.79 -13.63 14.72
C ALA A 473 8.17 -13.66 13.33
N TYR A 474 8.85 -14.33 12.39
CA TYR A 474 8.42 -14.45 11.00
C TYR A 474 8.27 -15.92 10.64
N ASP A 475 7.39 -16.22 9.69
CA ASP A 475 7.29 -17.55 9.11
C ASP A 475 8.39 -17.84 8.07
N GLY A 476 8.36 -19.05 7.51
CA GLY A 476 9.31 -19.49 6.49
C GLY A 476 9.16 -18.83 5.13
N ALA A 477 8.04 -18.13 4.90
CA ALA A 477 7.79 -17.34 3.71
C ALA A 477 8.14 -15.85 3.93
N ASN A 478 8.87 -15.54 5.02
CA ASN A 478 9.33 -14.20 5.36
C ASN A 478 8.20 -13.23 5.76
N ARG A 479 7.14 -13.73 6.39
CA ARG A 479 5.96 -12.93 6.80
C ARG A 479 5.85 -12.85 8.32
N LEU A 480 5.47 -11.69 8.86
CA LEU A 480 5.38 -11.45 10.30
C LEU A 480 4.31 -12.34 10.94
N LEU A 481 4.71 -13.25 11.81
CA LEU A 481 3.82 -14.23 12.46
C LEU A 481 3.34 -13.78 13.84
N GLU A 482 4.22 -13.13 14.61
CA GLU A 482 3.98 -12.80 16.02
C GLU A 482 4.75 -11.55 16.41
N VAL A 483 4.12 -10.69 17.23
CA VAL A 483 4.75 -9.53 17.86
C VAL A 483 4.58 -9.65 19.37
N LYS A 484 5.68 -9.49 20.10
CA LYS A 484 5.71 -9.41 21.56
C LYS A 484 6.12 -8.03 22.01
N LYS A 485 5.54 -7.58 23.13
CA LYS A 485 5.96 -6.42 23.88
C LYS A 485 6.32 -6.86 25.30
N ASN A 486 7.57 -6.67 25.72
CA ASN A 486 8.10 -7.15 26.99
C ASN A 486 7.75 -8.63 27.23
N SER A 487 8.04 -9.48 26.24
CA SER A 487 7.71 -10.91 26.19
C SER A 487 6.24 -11.30 26.11
N ALA A 488 5.30 -10.36 26.31
CA ALA A 488 3.87 -10.62 26.15
C ALA A 488 3.46 -10.54 24.68
N VAL A 489 2.79 -11.57 24.15
CA VAL A 489 2.23 -11.54 22.79
C VAL A 489 1.18 -10.44 22.71
N VAL A 490 1.38 -9.49 21.80
CA VAL A 490 0.46 -8.38 21.52
C VAL A 490 -0.16 -8.45 20.13
N GLY A 491 0.30 -9.37 19.28
CA GLY A 491 -0.31 -9.65 17.99
C GLY A 491 0.17 -10.97 17.39
N THR A 492 -0.73 -11.68 16.73
CA THR A 492 -0.42 -12.84 15.88
C THR A 492 -1.13 -12.70 14.55
N PHE A 493 -0.53 -13.22 13.50
CA PHE A 493 -0.96 -13.04 12.12
C PHE A 493 -1.10 -14.40 11.43
N GLU A 494 -2.20 -14.57 10.71
CA GLU A 494 -2.44 -15.70 9.82
C GLU A 494 -2.56 -15.17 8.39
N TYR A 495 -2.02 -15.91 7.43
CA TYR A 495 -1.97 -15.53 6.02
C TYR A 495 -2.54 -16.63 5.15
N ASP A 496 -3.19 -16.24 4.06
CA ASP A 496 -3.58 -17.18 3.01
C ASP A 496 -2.45 -17.53 2.05
N PHE A 497 -2.82 -18.35 1.07
CA PHE A 497 -2.00 -18.77 -0.05
C PHE A 497 -1.76 -17.64 -1.08
N LEU A 498 -2.57 -16.58 -1.08
CA LEU A 498 -2.44 -15.39 -1.95
C LEU A 498 -1.55 -14.30 -1.33
N VAL A 499 -0.96 -14.56 -0.16
CA VAL A 499 -0.14 -13.60 0.58
C VAL A 499 -0.95 -12.39 1.07
N ARG A 500 -2.27 -12.54 1.23
CA ARG A 500 -3.12 -11.58 1.94
C ARG A 500 -3.22 -12.01 3.41
N GLY A 501 -3.14 -11.06 4.34
CA GLY A 501 -3.40 -11.33 5.75
C GLY A 501 -4.87 -11.71 5.92
N THR A 502 -5.14 -12.93 6.39
CA THR A 502 -6.51 -13.44 6.55
C THR A 502 -7.06 -13.34 7.95
N GLY A 503 -6.23 -12.94 8.91
CA GLY A 503 -6.67 -12.72 10.27
C GLY A 503 -5.60 -12.13 11.17
N LEU A 504 -6.05 -11.26 12.07
CA LEU A 504 -5.34 -10.85 13.28
C LEU A 504 -6.01 -11.56 14.45
N ARG A 505 -5.32 -12.50 15.11
CA ARG A 505 -5.80 -13.05 16.39
C ARG A 505 -5.10 -12.30 17.52
N GLY A 506 -5.74 -11.24 18.01
CA GLY A 506 -5.34 -10.53 19.21
C GLY A 506 -6.14 -11.05 20.40
N ASP A 507 -5.48 -11.72 21.34
CA ASP A 507 -6.06 -11.93 22.66
C ASP A 507 -6.29 -10.55 23.30
N ARG A 508 -7.44 -10.36 23.94
CA ARG A 508 -8.04 -9.04 24.21
C ARG A 508 -7.07 -8.03 24.86
N ARG A 509 -6.40 -7.22 24.05
CA ARG A 509 -6.01 -5.81 24.24
C ARG A 509 -5.15 -5.38 23.02
N CYS A 510 -5.70 -4.45 22.24
CA CYS A 510 -5.12 -3.75 21.08
C CYS A 510 -5.38 -4.41 19.71
N ILE A 511 -6.36 -3.83 19.00
CA ILE A 511 -6.69 -4.07 17.59
C ILE A 511 -5.86 -3.08 16.77
N GLY A 512 -4.94 -3.57 15.95
CA GLY A 512 -4.33 -2.79 14.87
C GLY A 512 -4.80 -3.38 13.54
N ARG A 513 -5.68 -2.69 12.82
CA ARG A 513 -6.08 -3.09 11.45
C ARG A 513 -4.84 -3.15 10.55
N SER A 514 -4.59 -4.29 9.92
CA SER A 514 -3.72 -4.38 8.75
C SER A 514 -4.57 -4.15 7.50
N ASP A 515 -4.90 -2.88 7.21
CA ASP A 515 -5.44 -2.52 5.90
C ASP A 515 -4.26 -2.42 4.92
N ALA A 516 -4.04 -3.48 4.14
CA ALA A 516 -3.34 -3.37 2.87
C ALA A 516 -4.18 -2.46 1.96
N ALA A 517 -3.59 -1.35 1.53
CA ALA A 517 -4.19 -0.20 0.86
C ALA A 517 -4.80 0.86 1.81
N HIS A 518 -3.93 1.65 2.45
CA HIS A 518 -4.28 3.03 2.75
C HIS A 518 -3.33 3.99 2.04
N GLN A 519 -3.89 4.64 1.01
CA GLN A 519 -3.47 5.93 0.53
C GLN A 519 -3.36 6.92 1.69
N VAL A 520 -2.39 7.82 1.59
CA VAL A 520 -2.11 8.93 2.50
C VAL A 520 -3.42 9.64 2.90
N ARG A 521 -3.85 9.41 4.13
CA ARG A 521 -4.68 10.35 4.90
C ARG A 521 -4.05 10.47 6.28
N HIS A 522 -3.28 11.55 6.46
CA HIS A 522 -2.79 11.95 7.78
C HIS A 522 -3.99 12.16 8.72
N ARG A 523 -4.09 11.34 9.76
CA ARG A 523 -4.80 11.72 10.98
C ARG A 523 -3.76 12.14 12.01
N ASN A 524 -3.92 13.38 12.46
CA ASN A 524 -3.15 13.97 13.54
C ASN A 524 -3.60 13.39 14.87
N ASP A 525 -2.66 13.09 15.75
CA ASP A 525 -2.84 13.35 17.17
C ASP A 525 -1.57 13.97 17.77
N ARG A 526 -1.83 14.89 18.70
CA ARG A 526 -0.98 16.00 19.13
C ARG A 526 -0.27 15.63 20.43
N ALA A 527 1.06 15.75 20.47
CA ALA A 527 1.82 15.85 21.72
C ALA A 527 2.27 17.30 21.91
N GLY A 528 1.49 18.09 22.66
CA GLY A 528 1.91 19.41 23.15
C GLY A 528 2.54 19.27 24.53
N ARG A 529 3.83 19.56 24.65
CA ARG A 529 4.49 19.88 25.93
C ARG A 529 4.45 21.40 26.12
N ALA A 530 3.96 21.84 27.26
CA ALA A 530 4.31 23.12 27.86
C ALA A 530 4.69 22.82 29.32
N ASP A 531 5.94 23.12 29.68
CA ASP A 531 6.46 23.09 31.04
C ASP A 531 6.06 24.37 31.78
N HIS A 532 5.61 24.24 33.04
CA HIS A 532 6.07 25.01 34.23
C HIS A 532 5.28 24.60 35.51
N PRO A 533 5.77 24.89 36.75
CA PRO A 533 6.16 23.84 37.70
C PRO A 533 5.29 23.71 38.98
N SER A 534 5.42 22.53 39.60
CA SER A 534 5.40 22.20 41.04
C SER A 534 4.31 22.74 41.99
N GLY A 535 3.62 21.82 42.67
CA GLY A 535 2.84 22.11 43.88
C GLY A 535 2.13 20.90 44.54
N VAL A 536 2.88 20.15 45.35
CA VAL A 536 2.53 19.49 46.66
C VAL A 536 1.29 18.59 46.83
N GLY A 537 1.55 17.38 47.39
CA GLY A 537 0.67 16.58 48.26
C GLY A 537 -0.11 15.48 47.53
N GLY A 538 -0.13 14.20 47.92
CA GLY A 538 0.26 13.50 49.13
C GLY A 538 -0.70 12.30 49.27
N LEU A 539 -0.15 11.15 49.69
CA LEU A 539 -0.80 10.01 50.35
C LEU A 539 -1.42 8.82 49.56
N ALA A 540 -0.81 7.68 49.89
CA ALA A 540 -1.39 6.41 50.35
C ALA A 540 -1.79 5.35 49.31
N GLY A 541 -1.02 4.25 49.33
CA GLY A 541 -1.23 3.06 48.54
C GLY A 541 -2.36 2.15 49.02
N ARG A 542 -2.60 1.07 48.28
CA ARG A 542 -2.44 -0.32 48.74
C ARG A 542 -2.54 -1.28 47.56
N ARG A 543 -1.59 -2.20 47.50
CA ARG A 543 -1.59 -3.42 46.68
C ARG A 543 -2.64 -4.40 47.22
N LEU A 544 -3.18 -5.25 46.34
CA LEU A 544 -3.36 -6.69 46.55
C LEU A 544 -3.76 -7.32 45.20
N GLY A 545 -3.02 -8.35 44.79
CA GLY A 545 -3.35 -9.19 43.63
C GLY A 545 -4.18 -10.41 44.03
N CYS A 546 -4.63 -11.19 43.04
CA CYS A 546 -4.93 -12.61 43.20
C CYS A 546 -5.04 -13.34 41.84
N GLN A 547 -4.69 -14.62 41.89
CA GLN A 547 -4.52 -15.62 40.83
C GLN A 547 -5.85 -16.26 40.36
N HIS A 548 -5.74 -17.02 39.25
CA HIS A 548 -6.56 -18.17 38.80
C HIS A 548 -7.05 -19.09 39.95
N ASP A 549 -8.08 -19.93 39.87
CA ASP A 549 -8.63 -20.75 38.77
C ASP A 549 -10.06 -21.28 39.17
N PRO A 550 -10.69 -22.33 38.59
CA PRO A 550 -11.99 -22.21 37.95
C PRO A 550 -13.08 -23.16 38.51
N ALA A 551 -14.22 -23.19 37.80
CA ALA A 551 -15.11 -24.35 37.55
C ALA A 551 -16.59 -24.24 38.01
N ARG A 552 -17.47 -24.70 37.08
CA ARG A 552 -18.77 -25.38 37.27
C ARG A 552 -19.93 -24.56 37.90
N GLU A 553 -21.21 -24.76 37.60
CA GLU A 553 -22.00 -25.52 36.63
C GLU A 553 -23.46 -25.02 36.80
N ARG A 554 -24.28 -25.18 35.76
CA ARG A 554 -25.73 -25.49 35.79
C ARG A 554 -26.78 -24.44 36.24
N ARG A 555 -27.62 -24.13 35.23
CA ARG A 555 -29.08 -24.41 35.11
C ARG A 555 -30.14 -23.34 35.46
N ARG A 556 -31.02 -23.18 34.45
CA ARG A 556 -32.51 -23.03 34.46
C ARG A 556 -33.12 -21.64 34.73
N GLU A 557 -33.44 -20.93 33.63
CA GLU A 557 -34.78 -20.63 33.05
C GLU A 557 -36.03 -20.33 33.95
N PRO A 558 -37.10 -19.68 33.42
CA PRO A 558 -37.55 -18.28 33.59
C PRO A 558 -38.99 -18.25 34.24
N PRO A 559 -40.02 -17.45 33.87
CA PRO A 559 -40.18 -16.10 33.29
C PRO A 559 -41.16 -15.19 34.11
N GLY A 560 -41.40 -13.93 33.71
CA GLY A 560 -42.47 -13.11 34.33
C GLY A 560 -42.75 -11.77 33.66
N ARG A 561 -44.02 -11.58 33.26
CA ARG A 561 -44.65 -10.50 32.48
C ARG A 561 -44.76 -9.15 33.23
N GLY A 562 -44.97 -8.05 32.48
CA GLY A 562 -45.92 -7.01 32.92
C GLY A 562 -45.57 -5.54 32.70
N HIS A 563 -46.18 -4.95 31.66
CA HIS A 563 -46.78 -3.61 31.52
C HIS A 563 -46.03 -2.27 31.80
N VAL A 564 -45.97 -1.47 30.72
CA VAL A 564 -46.40 -0.06 30.51
C VAL A 564 -46.04 1.01 31.56
N LEU A 565 -45.25 2.02 31.16
CA LEU A 565 -45.56 3.47 31.16
C LEU A 565 -44.29 4.30 30.81
N SER A 566 -44.40 5.22 29.85
CA SER A 566 -43.54 6.42 29.70
C SER A 566 -43.92 7.46 30.78
N PRO A 567 -43.11 8.48 31.19
CA PRO A 567 -42.27 9.31 30.31
C PRO A 567 -40.95 9.90 30.89
N GLN A 568 -40.19 10.56 30.01
CA GLN A 568 -39.19 11.62 30.20
C GLN A 568 -38.03 11.48 31.21
N GLY A 569 -36.81 11.59 30.66
CA GLY A 569 -35.77 12.50 31.16
C GLY A 569 -34.95 12.06 32.37
N SER A 570 -33.77 11.47 32.13
CA SER A 570 -32.62 11.70 33.01
C SER A 570 -31.28 11.37 32.34
N ARG A 571 -30.34 12.30 32.52
CA ARG A 571 -28.91 12.17 32.24
C ARG A 571 -28.36 10.89 32.90
N ARG A 572 -27.64 10.06 32.13
CA ARG A 572 -26.69 9.09 32.69
C ARG A 572 -25.28 9.46 32.32
N GLN A 573 -24.47 9.64 33.36
CA GLN A 573 -23.02 9.79 33.35
C GLN A 573 -22.38 8.58 32.65
N HIS A 574 -21.45 8.82 31.74
CA HIS A 574 -20.54 7.80 31.22
C HIS A 574 -19.39 7.58 32.24
N PRO A 575 -19.05 6.33 32.59
CA PRO A 575 -17.85 6.05 33.37
C PRO A 575 -16.59 6.27 32.52
N GLY A 576 -15.55 6.76 33.19
CA GLY A 576 -14.33 7.34 32.61
C GLY A 576 -13.59 6.44 31.62
N ARG A 577 -13.13 7.05 30.52
CA ARG A 577 -12.14 6.48 29.60
C ARG A 577 -10.76 6.55 30.24
N HIS A 578 -10.18 5.41 30.58
CA HIS A 578 -8.73 5.28 30.73
C HIS A 578 -8.08 5.41 29.33
N ARG A 579 -7.20 6.41 29.16
CA ARG A 579 -6.39 6.59 27.94
C ARG A 579 -5.20 5.65 27.97
N CYS A 580 -4.99 4.88 26.89
CA CYS A 580 -3.73 4.20 26.61
C CYS A 580 -2.85 5.09 25.72
N ASN A 581 -1.82 5.70 26.30
CA ASN A 581 -0.72 6.31 25.53
C ASN A 581 0.17 5.15 25.02
N GLY A 582 0.22 4.96 23.69
CA GLY A 582 1.05 3.92 23.09
C GLY A 582 0.70 3.53 21.64
N GLN A 583 -0.26 4.21 21.01
CA GLN A 583 -0.73 3.87 19.65
C GLN A 583 0.13 4.45 18.52
N ASP A 584 0.87 5.54 18.75
CA ASP A 584 1.59 6.23 17.67
C ASP A 584 2.81 5.45 17.15
N ARG A 585 3.50 4.70 18.00
CA ARG A 585 4.73 4.00 17.60
C ARG A 585 4.51 2.70 16.82
N LEU A 586 3.36 2.03 16.99
CA LEU A 586 3.08 0.81 16.23
C LEU A 586 2.87 1.11 14.74
N ALA A 587 2.32 2.30 14.42
CA ALA A 587 2.15 2.79 13.06
C ALA A 587 3.47 3.26 12.44
N ASP A 588 4.33 3.92 13.22
CA ASP A 588 5.66 4.34 12.79
C ASP A 588 6.63 3.15 12.58
N ASP A 589 6.58 2.12 13.44
CA ASP A 589 7.40 0.91 13.29
C ASP A 589 6.91 0.03 12.11
N LEU A 590 5.62 0.03 11.78
CA LEU A 590 5.09 -0.63 10.58
C LEU A 590 5.44 0.10 9.27
N GLN A 591 5.71 1.42 9.31
CA GLN A 591 6.25 2.15 8.17
C GLN A 591 7.73 1.88 7.92
N ALA A 592 8.49 1.52 8.95
CA ALA A 592 9.91 1.14 8.83
C ALA A 592 10.14 -0.33 8.41
N ILE A 593 9.05 -1.09 8.21
CA ILE A 593 9.06 -2.48 7.67
C ILE A 593 8.88 -2.49 6.14
N ARG A 594 8.89 -1.32 5.48
CA ARG A 594 8.88 -1.19 4.02
C ARG A 594 10.19 -0.67 3.46
#